data_AF-A0A528CIX2-F1
#
_entry.id   AF-A0A528CIX2-F1
#
_cell.length_a   1.000
_cell.length_b   1.000
_cell.length_c   1.000
_cell.angle_alpha   90.00
_cell.angle_beta   90.00
_cell.angle_gamma   90.00
#
_symmetry.space_group_name_H-M   'P 1'
#
loop_
_entity.id
_entity.type
_entity.pdbx_description
1 polymer ?
#
loop_
_entity_poly.entity_id
_entity_poly.type
_entity_poly.pdbx_seq_one_letter_code
_entity_poly.pdbx_strand_id
1 'polypeptide(L)'
;MHAVTGPYAKEILENRLGAPNGTARNFIPLPDFGGHHPDPNLVHAKHLYDEMMGPDAPDFGAASDGDGDRNLIIGKGIFVTPS
;
A
#
# COMPACT_ATOMS: atom_id res chain seq x y z
N MET A 1 -0.06 5.42 2.52
CA MET A 1 0.61 6.16 3.61
C MET A 1 -0.01 7.55 3.77
N HIS A 2 -1.36 7.65 3.76
CA HIS A 2 -2.09 8.93 3.76
C HIS A 2 -1.58 9.93 2.70
N ALA A 3 -1.17 9.40 1.55
CA ALA A 3 -0.57 10.12 0.44
C ALA A 3 -1.62 10.42 -0.65
N VAL A 4 -1.22 11.17 -1.67
CA VAL A 4 -2.13 11.66 -2.72
C VAL A 4 -2.82 10.53 -3.49
N THR A 5 -2.19 9.35 -3.58
CA THR A 5 -2.71 8.20 -4.32
C THR A 5 -3.86 7.47 -3.63
N GLY A 6 -4.14 7.76 -2.36
CA GLY A 6 -5.17 7.09 -1.57
C GLY A 6 -6.57 7.08 -2.22
N PRO A 7 -7.13 8.25 -2.59
CA PRO A 7 -8.45 8.31 -3.22
C PRO A 7 -8.51 7.57 -4.56
N TYR A 8 -7.41 7.57 -5.32
CA TYR A 8 -7.31 6.85 -6.58
C TYR A 8 -7.34 5.34 -6.36
N ALA A 9 -6.65 4.83 -5.34
CA ALA A 9 -6.68 3.41 -5.01
C ALA A 9 -8.10 2.96 -4.62
N LYS A 10 -8.82 3.76 -3.82
CA LYS A 10 -10.21 3.48 -3.44
C LYS A 10 -11.14 3.47 -4.66
N GLU A 11 -11.03 4.48 -5.51
CA GLU A 11 -11.87 4.59 -6.72
C GLU A 11 -11.56 3.49 -7.74
N ILE A 12 -10.28 3.24 -8.03
CA ILE A 12 -9.91 2.30 -9.08
C ILE A 12 -10.05 0.86 -8.60
N LEU A 13 -9.43 0.50 -7.47
CA LEU A 13 -9.36 -0.90 -7.04
C LEU A 13 -10.71 -1.38 -6.50
N GLU A 14 -11.34 -0.62 -5.60
CA GLU A 14 -12.59 -1.07 -4.97
C GLU A 14 -13.82 -0.72 -5.82
N ASN A 15 -14.00 0.53 -6.24
CA ASN A 15 -15.25 0.92 -6.93
C ASN A 15 -15.31 0.42 -8.38
N ARG A 16 -14.21 0.47 -9.14
CA ARG A 16 -14.20 0.12 -10.57
C ARG A 16 -13.82 -1.33 -10.84
N LEU A 17 -12.77 -1.82 -10.17
CA LEU A 17 -12.26 -3.18 -10.39
C LEU A 17 -12.88 -4.21 -9.44
N GLY A 18 -13.64 -3.79 -8.43
CA GLY A 18 -14.43 -4.67 -7.57
C GLY A 18 -13.62 -5.38 -6.49
N ALA A 19 -12.46 -4.84 -6.09
CA ALA A 19 -11.76 -5.31 -4.91
C ALA A 19 -12.66 -5.16 -3.66
N PRO A 20 -12.58 -6.09 -2.69
CA PRO A 20 -13.38 -6.01 -1.47
C PRO A 20 -13.23 -4.67 -0.74
N ASN A 21 -14.32 -4.22 -0.10
CA ASN A 21 -14.27 -3.03 0.73
C ASN A 21 -13.19 -3.18 1.83
N GLY A 22 -12.29 -2.20 1.92
CA GLY A 22 -11.21 -2.20 2.91
C GLY A 22 -9.87 -2.71 2.38
N THR A 23 -9.80 -3.07 1.08
CA THR A 23 -8.53 -3.34 0.39
C THR A 23 -7.64 -2.10 0.35
N ALA A 24 -8.18 -0.93 0.03
CA ALA A 24 -7.45 0.33 0.05
C ALA A 24 -7.32 0.85 1.49
N ARG A 25 -6.11 0.85 2.04
CA ARG A 25 -5.81 1.32 3.40
C ARG A 25 -5.13 2.69 3.37
N ASN A 26 -5.32 3.48 4.43
CA ASN A 26 -4.75 4.82 4.56
C ASN A 26 -5.02 5.70 3.32
N PHE A 27 -6.25 5.58 2.77
CA PHE A 27 -6.66 6.16 1.50
C PHE A 27 -7.10 7.62 1.60
N ILE A 28 -7.21 8.17 2.82
CA ILE A 28 -7.51 9.59 3.06
C ILE A 28 -6.17 10.33 3.15
N PRO A 29 -5.89 11.30 2.25
CA PRO A 29 -4.68 12.10 2.31
C PRO A 29 -4.65 12.97 3.57
N LEU A 30 -3.49 13.04 4.22
CA LEU A 30 -3.27 13.88 5.41
C LEU A 30 -2.02 14.74 5.21
N PRO A 31 -2.00 16.02 5.65
CA PRO A 31 -0.86 16.91 5.47
C PRO A 31 0.45 16.41 6.11
N ASP A 32 0.34 15.62 7.17
CA ASP A 32 1.46 15.02 7.91
C ASP A 32 1.60 13.52 7.63
N PHE A 33 0.90 13.01 6.62
CA PHE A 33 0.84 11.59 6.26
C PHE A 33 0.42 10.66 7.42
N GLY A 34 -0.29 11.18 8.43
CA GLY A 34 -0.65 10.43 9.64
C GLY A 34 0.57 10.05 10.50
N GLY A 35 1.65 10.84 10.42
CA GLY A 35 2.92 10.57 11.12
C GLY A 35 3.77 9.49 10.44
N HIS A 36 3.38 9.00 9.26
CA HIS A 36 4.16 8.04 8.48
C HIS A 36 5.14 8.74 7.54
N HIS A 37 6.27 8.11 7.25
CA HIS A 37 7.17 8.58 6.20
C HIS A 37 6.61 8.16 4.83
N PRO A 38 6.39 9.07 3.86
CA PRO A 38 5.75 8.75 2.58
C PRO A 38 6.75 8.17 1.56
N ASP A 39 7.55 7.17 1.98
CA ASP A 39 8.51 6.46 1.14
C ASP A 39 8.34 4.94 1.28
N PRO A 40 7.99 4.20 0.21
CA PRO A 40 7.59 2.80 0.29
C PRO A 40 8.82 1.89 0.25
N ASN A 41 9.44 1.68 1.42
CA ASN A 41 10.54 0.73 1.60
C ASN A 41 10.24 -0.24 2.76
N LEU A 42 11.06 -1.29 2.94
CA LEU A 42 10.82 -2.32 3.96
C LEU A 42 10.83 -1.80 5.41
N VAL A 43 11.45 -0.65 5.66
CA VAL A 43 11.47 -0.02 6.99
C VAL A 43 10.17 0.73 7.25
N HIS A 44 9.74 1.57 6.32
CA HIS A 44 8.55 2.41 6.50
C HIS A 44 7.23 1.68 6.21
N ALA A 45 7.26 0.69 5.31
CA ALA A 45 6.12 -0.18 4.99
C ALA A 45 6.14 -1.49 5.80
N LYS A 46 6.75 -1.50 6.99
CA LYS A 46 6.88 -2.70 7.83
C LYS A 46 5.55 -3.40 8.09
N HIS A 47 4.47 -2.65 8.30
CA HIS A 47 3.14 -3.24 8.48
C HIS A 47 2.70 -4.05 7.24
N LEU A 48 2.92 -3.51 6.04
CA LEU A 48 2.61 -4.23 4.80
C LEU A 48 3.49 -5.47 4.66
N TYR A 49 4.79 -5.35 4.95
CA TYR A 49 5.70 -6.49 4.90
C TYR A 49 5.28 -7.61 5.87
N ASP A 50 5.04 -7.27 7.14
CA ASP A 50 4.69 -8.25 8.16
C ASP A 50 3.37 -8.96 7.83
N GLU A 51 2.38 -8.22 7.29
CA GLU A 51 1.12 -8.80 6.83
C GLU A 51 1.32 -9.75 5.64
N MET A 52 2.09 -9.35 4.64
CA MET A 52 2.33 -10.15 3.44
C MET A 52 3.19 -11.39 3.70
N MET A 53 3.95 -11.41 4.79
CA MET A 53 4.72 -12.58 5.25
C MET A 53 3.92 -13.49 6.20
N GLY A 54 2.71 -13.09 6.60
CA GLY A 54 1.83 -13.86 7.48
C GLY A 54 1.15 -15.05 6.78
N PRO A 55 0.65 -16.04 7.54
CA PRO A 55 -0.05 -17.21 7.00
C PRO A 55 -1.32 -16.83 6.22
N ASP A 56 -2.03 -15.80 6.67
CA ASP A 56 -3.28 -15.30 6.09
C ASP A 56 -3.07 -14.13 5.12
N ALA A 57 -1.84 -13.92 4.66
CA ALA A 57 -1.52 -12.86 3.71
C ALA A 57 -2.40 -12.95 2.44
N PRO A 58 -2.82 -11.80 1.88
CA PRO A 58 -3.41 -11.76 0.54
C PRO A 58 -2.36 -12.11 -0.51
N ASP A 59 -2.81 -12.46 -1.71
CA ASP A 59 -1.89 -12.87 -2.79
C ASP A 59 -1.01 -11.72 -3.30
N PHE A 60 -1.49 -10.48 -3.17
CA PHE A 60 -0.82 -9.27 -3.65
C PHE A 60 -0.99 -8.12 -2.67
N GLY A 61 0.11 -7.43 -2.36
CA GLY A 61 0.15 -6.22 -1.57
C GLY A 61 1.04 -5.17 -2.21
N ALA A 62 0.68 -3.90 -2.07
CA ALA A 62 1.48 -2.80 -2.58
C ALA A 62 1.39 -1.55 -1.70
N ALA A 63 2.43 -0.74 -1.75
CA ALA A 63 2.45 0.61 -1.19
C ALA A 63 2.94 1.61 -2.24
N SER A 64 2.43 2.83 -2.14
CA SER A 64 2.80 3.98 -2.98
C SER A 64 3.49 5.03 -2.11
N ASP A 65 4.36 5.82 -2.72
CA ASP A 65 4.98 6.97 -2.08
C ASP A 65 4.10 8.23 -2.09
N GLY A 66 4.65 9.35 -1.64
CA GLY A 66 3.92 10.59 -1.33
C GLY A 66 3.17 11.21 -2.51
N ASP A 67 3.84 11.32 -3.66
CA ASP A 67 3.29 11.88 -4.90
C ASP A 67 2.83 10.80 -5.90
N GLY A 68 3.21 9.54 -5.67
CA GLY A 68 2.70 8.39 -6.40
C GLY A 68 3.52 7.95 -7.59
N ASP A 69 4.78 8.40 -7.70
CA ASP A 69 5.68 8.01 -8.78
C ASP A 69 6.42 6.68 -8.49
N ARG A 70 6.47 6.25 -7.23
CA ARG A 70 7.13 5.01 -6.79
C ARG A 70 6.17 4.04 -6.11
N ASN A 71 6.50 2.76 -6.24
CA ASN A 71 5.77 1.65 -5.67
C ASN A 71 6.67 0.60 -5.02
N LEU A 72 6.13 -0.04 -3.99
CA LEU A 72 6.61 -1.28 -3.41
C LEU A 72 5.58 -2.36 -3.70
N ILE A 73 6.02 -3.49 -4.26
CA ILE A 73 5.17 -4.66 -4.52
C ILE A 73 5.66 -5.83 -3.68
N ILE A 74 4.72 -6.55 -3.06
CA ILE A 74 4.98 -7.75 -2.27
C ILE A 74 3.93 -8.80 -2.65
N GLY A 75 4.37 -10.03 -2.91
CA GLY A 75 3.49 -11.19 -3.04
C GLY A 75 3.39 -11.96 -1.72
N LYS A 76 2.45 -12.90 -1.62
CA LYS A 76 2.32 -13.76 -0.43
C LYS A 76 3.64 -14.48 -0.11
N GLY A 77 4.26 -14.13 1.01
CA GLY A 77 5.54 -14.68 1.47
C GLY A 77 6.76 -14.28 0.62
N ILE A 78 6.63 -13.32 -0.30
CA ILE A 78 7.68 -13.01 -1.28
C ILE A 78 7.82 -11.48 -1.44
N PHE A 79 8.99 -10.96 -1.08
CA PHE A 79 9.37 -9.60 -1.41
C PHE A 79 9.88 -9.54 -2.86
N VAL A 80 9.34 -8.62 -3.66
CA VAL A 80 9.78 -8.39 -5.05
C VAL A 80 10.79 -7.26 -5.04
N THR A 81 12.04 -7.58 -5.38
CA THR A 81 13.09 -6.57 -5.47
C THR A 81 12.82 -5.62 -6.65
N PRO A 82 13.07 -4.30 -6.51
CA PRO A 82 12.93 -3.34 -7.62
C PRO A 82 13.96 -3.50 -8.76
N SER A 83 14.92 -4.42 -8.61
CA SER A 83 16.07 -4.68 -9.49
C SER A 83 16.20 -6.16 -9.82
#